data_AF-A0A2A3YNU4-F1
#
_entry.id   AF-A0A2A3YNU4-F1
#
_cell.length_a   1.000
_cell.length_b   1.000
_cell.length_c   1.000
_cell.angle_alpha   90.00
_cell.angle_beta   90.00
_cell.angle_gamma   90.00
#
_symmetry.space_group_name_H-M   'P 1'
#
loop_
_entity.id
_entity.type
_entity.pdbx_description
1 polymer ?
#
loop_
_entity_poly.entity_id
_entity_poly.type
_entity_poly.pdbx_seq_one_letter_code
_entity_poly.pdbx_strand_id
1 'polypeptide(L)'
;MSTTRRIAAKLHRGDAARRLSLSGRALLPAADPGNVWTGLRPRLQQARSLEAPDLHAEREQSLETVLQALAPYQPILTAPVERRPWRLAVRADEITAARRRLGGLPAHWEIREEPRDQQIIARPHLAVADRPFEPIAGLDVMIDVLEREQGRYVGRSQGALRHVPAEDWAALSEQSLRGDARRPCAPEPAVPIDLVYTWVDGSDPAWRERRDAALHARGEGLPARHDSAVDASRFLNSDELRFSLRSVHRYVNWVRRIYIVTDQQVPSWLMREDPRIRIVDHRDLLGGSRFNSHAIESALHRIPGLAEHYLYLNDDVLFGRIAYPSDFFAAEGIAKFFPSDLPIDPGPVTGGDLPIMAAAKNGRDLLASRFGLAVRTKIRHTVHPQLRSIGEQIERENPEAVARTRSALFRSPTDLSLASSLHHWYAYAQGRAVPAQPNYLYVDLAAPGLGQRLDALDSLRRYDTFCLNQEEGAATDDIRRELSTFLNSYLPHPAPWERSAPASAPRRPVELGTLQE
;
A
#
# COMPACT_ATOMS: atom_id res chain seq x y z
N MET A 1 7.68 24.88 -45.52
CA MET A 1 7.12 25.89 -44.60
C MET A 1 5.61 25.64 -44.49
N SER A 2 4.99 25.50 -43.33
CA SER A 2 5.57 25.52 -41.99
C SER A 2 4.80 24.61 -41.03
N THR A 3 5.61 24.00 -40.19
CA THR A 3 5.40 23.08 -39.07
C THR A 3 4.61 23.70 -37.90
N THR A 4 3.75 24.69 -38.14
CA THR A 4 3.28 25.60 -37.07
C THR A 4 1.80 25.44 -36.68
N ARG A 5 1.03 24.55 -37.30
CA ARG A 5 -0.39 24.34 -36.92
C ARG A 5 -0.71 23.03 -36.19
N ARG A 6 0.25 22.10 -36.04
CA ARG A 6 0.07 20.88 -35.20
C ARG A 6 0.59 21.00 -33.77
N ILE A 7 1.20 22.12 -33.39
CA ILE A 7 1.70 22.37 -32.01
C ILE A 7 0.67 23.13 -31.15
N ALA A 8 -0.37 23.74 -31.76
CA ALA A 8 -1.32 24.58 -31.04
C ALA A 8 -2.52 23.86 -30.39
N ALA A 9 -2.53 22.52 -30.33
CA ALA A 9 -3.63 21.76 -29.70
C ALA A 9 -3.19 20.85 -28.54
N LYS A 10 -1.92 20.95 -28.08
CA LYS A 10 -1.38 20.16 -26.95
C LYS A 10 -0.99 20.99 -25.73
N LEU A 11 -1.33 22.27 -25.70
CA LEU A 11 -1.06 23.17 -24.59
C LEU A 11 -2.32 24.00 -24.30
N HIS A 12 -3.20 23.46 -23.44
CA HIS A 12 -3.94 24.20 -22.42
C HIS A 12 -5.03 23.32 -21.78
N ARG A 13 -4.69 22.73 -20.63
CA ARG A 13 -5.43 22.87 -19.35
C ARG A 13 -4.65 22.13 -18.26
N GLY A 14 -3.71 22.84 -17.68
CA GLY A 14 -2.89 22.38 -16.56
C GLY A 14 -1.77 23.38 -16.27
N ASP A 15 -2.08 24.68 -16.21
CA ASP A 15 -1.04 25.69 -15.98
C ASP A 15 -1.57 27.03 -15.42
N ALA A 16 -2.57 26.97 -14.54
CA ALA A 16 -2.91 28.12 -13.67
C ALA A 16 -2.24 28.01 -12.28
N ALA A 17 -1.88 26.80 -11.84
CA ALA A 17 -1.20 26.59 -10.56
C ALA A 17 0.34 26.77 -10.63
N ARG A 18 0.91 26.94 -11.83
CA ARG A 18 2.36 26.98 -12.07
C ARG A 18 2.93 28.38 -12.26
N ARG A 19 2.09 29.42 -12.29
CA ARG A 19 2.54 30.84 -12.40
C ARG A 19 2.70 31.58 -11.08
N LEU A 20 2.48 30.93 -9.94
CA LEU A 20 2.80 31.50 -8.62
C LEU A 20 4.13 30.99 -8.02
N SER A 21 4.95 30.23 -8.77
CA SER A 21 6.27 29.77 -8.28
C SER A 21 7.48 30.39 -9.00
N LEU A 22 7.30 31.46 -9.78
CA LEU A 22 8.40 32.10 -10.53
C LEU A 22 8.53 33.61 -10.29
N SER A 23 8.14 34.09 -9.11
CA SER A 23 8.51 35.42 -8.61
C SER A 23 8.77 35.33 -7.12
N GLY A 24 9.92 34.75 -6.78
CA GLY A 24 10.39 34.55 -5.41
C GLY A 24 11.79 33.93 -5.36
N ARG A 25 12.62 34.16 -6.38
CA ARG A 25 14.05 33.81 -6.39
C ARG A 25 14.85 35.00 -5.84
N ALA A 26 14.62 35.30 -4.57
CA ALA A 26 15.45 36.16 -3.73
C ALA A 26 14.92 36.01 -2.30
N LEU A 27 15.41 35.00 -1.57
CA LEU A 27 15.37 34.79 -0.10
C LEU A 27 15.48 33.30 0.26
N LEU A 28 16.40 32.57 -0.40
CA LEU A 28 16.86 31.29 0.12
C LEU A 28 18.37 31.43 0.37
N PRO A 29 18.87 31.33 1.61
CA PRO A 29 20.30 31.31 1.84
C PRO A 29 20.88 30.10 1.12
N ALA A 30 22.01 30.29 0.44
CA ALA A 30 22.74 29.22 -0.21
C ALA A 30 23.03 28.13 0.83
N ALA A 31 22.48 26.92 0.61
CA ALA A 31 22.79 25.77 1.44
C ALA A 31 24.25 25.38 1.18
N ASP A 32 25.09 25.60 2.17
CA ASP A 32 26.47 25.12 2.21
C ASP A 32 26.46 23.57 2.21
N PRO A 33 27.04 22.89 1.21
CA PRO A 33 27.03 21.43 1.11
C PRO A 33 27.69 20.70 2.30
N GLY A 34 28.44 21.43 3.13
CA GLY A 34 29.12 20.90 4.32
C GLY A 34 28.25 20.70 5.56
N ASN A 35 27.02 21.24 5.62
CA ASN A 35 26.25 21.33 6.88
C ASN A 35 25.03 20.40 6.99
N VAL A 36 24.65 19.68 5.93
CA VAL A 36 23.52 18.72 5.98
C VAL A 36 23.94 17.42 6.68
N TRP A 37 25.22 17.04 6.57
CA TRP A 37 25.76 15.80 7.11
C TRP A 37 26.13 15.84 8.60
N THR A 38 26.34 17.03 9.17
CA THR A 38 26.74 17.21 10.58
C THR A 38 25.55 17.09 11.55
N GLY A 39 24.31 17.38 11.11
CA GLY A 39 23.08 17.24 11.90
C GLY A 39 22.41 15.86 11.86
N LEU A 40 22.72 15.03 10.86
CA LEU A 40 22.19 13.65 10.71
C LEU A 40 22.92 12.64 11.62
N ARG A 41 24.21 12.85 11.88
CA ARG A 41 25.04 11.94 12.70
C ARG A 41 24.60 11.82 14.17
N PRO A 42 24.19 12.88 14.89
CA PRO A 42 23.68 12.76 16.26
C PRO A 42 22.34 12.01 16.34
N ARG A 43 21.46 12.20 15.34
CA ARG A 43 20.14 11.54 15.26
C ARG A 43 20.24 10.04 14.96
N LEU A 44 21.23 9.62 14.17
CA LEU A 44 21.53 8.22 13.89
C LEU A 44 22.09 7.47 15.11
N GLN A 45 22.94 8.13 15.92
CA GLN A 45 23.52 7.51 17.12
C GLN A 45 22.51 7.26 18.25
N GLN A 46 21.36 7.93 18.21
CA GLN A 46 20.33 7.84 19.23
C GLN A 46 19.10 7.05 18.78
N ALA A 47 18.94 6.73 17.50
CA ALA A 47 17.74 6.05 17.00
C ALA A 47 17.66 4.58 17.46
N ARG A 48 16.44 4.10 17.73
CA ARG A 48 16.19 2.68 17.97
C ARG A 48 16.15 1.94 16.64
N SER A 49 17.05 0.98 16.43
CA SER A 49 17.02 0.11 15.25
C SER A 49 15.84 -0.87 15.35
N LEU A 50 15.07 -0.99 14.27
CA LEU A 50 13.96 -1.93 14.16
C LEU A 50 14.31 -3.03 13.15
N GLU A 51 14.16 -4.28 13.57
CA GLU A 51 14.21 -5.44 12.68
C GLU A 51 12.78 -5.72 12.19
N ALA A 52 12.45 -5.27 10.97
CA ALA A 52 11.13 -5.39 10.33
C ALA A 52 9.99 -4.58 11.00
N PRO A 53 9.88 -3.26 10.71
CA PRO A 53 8.96 -2.39 11.43
C PRO A 53 7.50 -2.66 11.04
N ASP A 54 6.75 -3.29 11.94
CA ASP A 54 5.31 -3.17 11.99
C ASP A 54 4.96 -1.77 12.52
N LEU A 55 4.65 -0.84 11.62
CA LEU A 55 4.47 0.56 12.00
C LEU A 55 3.19 0.83 12.81
N HIS A 56 2.20 -0.07 12.76
CA HIS A 56 1.01 0.02 13.61
C HIS A 56 1.35 -0.42 15.04
N ALA A 57 2.11 -1.51 15.19
CA ALA A 57 2.62 -1.93 16.51
C ALA A 57 3.54 -0.87 17.13
N GLU A 58 4.40 -0.25 16.32
CA GLU A 58 5.26 0.87 16.75
C GLU A 58 4.45 2.08 17.21
N ARG A 59 3.34 2.38 16.53
CA ARG A 59 2.40 3.46 16.91
C ARG A 59 1.75 3.18 18.26
N GLU A 60 1.35 1.94 18.53
CA GLU A 60 0.77 1.54 19.81
C GLU A 60 1.82 1.54 20.93
N GLN A 61 3.01 1.01 20.66
CA GLN A 61 4.12 1.02 21.61
C GLN A 61 4.56 2.44 21.98
N SER A 62 4.50 3.37 21.03
CA SER A 62 4.82 4.78 21.26
C SER A 62 3.85 5.43 22.25
N LEU A 63 2.55 5.18 22.09
CA LEU A 63 1.54 5.59 23.08
C LEU A 63 1.84 4.97 24.44
N GLU A 64 2.04 3.64 24.49
CA GLU A 64 2.20 2.91 25.74
C GLU A 64 3.41 3.42 26.54
N THR A 65 4.53 3.66 25.87
CA THR A 65 5.75 4.20 26.47
C THR A 65 5.50 5.56 27.14
N VAL A 66 4.85 6.48 26.43
CA VAL A 66 4.56 7.82 26.95
C VAL A 66 3.48 7.77 28.04
N LEU A 67 2.45 6.95 27.86
CA LEU A 67 1.37 6.78 28.82
C LEU A 67 1.88 6.19 30.14
N GLN A 68 2.75 5.18 30.09
CA GLN A 68 3.39 4.62 31.29
C GLN A 68 4.25 5.66 32.02
N ALA A 69 4.98 6.50 31.27
CA ALA A 69 5.75 7.59 31.85
C ALA A 69 4.84 8.61 32.55
N LEU A 70 3.67 8.90 31.98
CA LEU A 70 2.75 9.91 32.49
C LEU A 70 1.69 9.39 33.47
N ALA A 71 1.49 8.08 33.60
CA ALA A 71 0.45 7.47 34.42
C ALA A 71 0.33 8.03 35.86
N PRO A 72 1.42 8.35 36.58
CA PRO A 72 1.32 8.96 37.91
C PRO A 72 0.64 10.34 37.94
N TYR A 73 0.55 11.03 36.80
CA TYR A 73 -0.02 12.37 36.64
C TYR A 73 -1.42 12.34 36.01
N GLN A 74 -2.09 11.19 36.09
CA GLN A 74 -3.48 11.01 35.66
C GLN A 74 -3.78 11.64 34.29
N PRO A 75 -3.08 11.24 33.20
CA PRO A 75 -3.30 11.81 31.89
C PRO A 75 -4.69 11.40 31.37
N ILE A 76 -5.27 12.25 30.54
CA ILE A 76 -6.49 11.93 29.78
C ILE A 76 -6.09 11.66 28.33
N LEU A 77 -6.41 10.48 27.83
CA LEU A 77 -6.25 10.10 26.43
C LEU A 77 -7.44 10.60 25.63
N THR A 78 -7.17 11.35 24.57
CA THR A 78 -8.20 11.76 23.61
C THR A 78 -8.54 10.62 22.67
N ALA A 79 -9.78 10.62 22.15
CA ALA A 79 -10.22 9.64 21.18
C ALA A 79 -9.24 9.56 19.99
N PRO A 80 -8.75 8.36 19.63
CA PRO A 80 -7.76 8.23 18.57
C PRO A 80 -8.38 8.63 17.24
N VAL A 81 -7.63 9.40 16.44
CA VAL A 81 -8.00 9.71 15.06
C VAL A 81 -6.94 9.10 14.15
N GLU A 82 -7.37 8.34 13.15
CA GLU A 82 -6.47 7.74 12.17
C GLU A 82 -5.56 8.80 11.53
N ARG A 83 -4.31 8.41 11.26
CA ARG A 83 -3.28 9.28 10.67
C ARG A 83 -2.94 10.53 11.50
N ARG A 84 -3.51 10.69 12.70
CA ARG A 84 -3.10 11.73 13.65
C ARG A 84 -2.23 11.15 14.75
N PRO A 85 -1.29 11.95 15.27
CA PRO A 85 -0.57 11.64 16.49
C PRO A 85 -1.53 11.25 17.62
N TRP A 86 -1.06 10.41 18.52
CA TRP A 86 -1.74 10.23 19.80
C TRP A 86 -1.79 11.54 20.56
N ARG A 87 -2.89 11.79 21.27
CA ARG A 87 -3.07 13.02 22.05
C ARG A 87 -3.47 12.71 23.47
N LEU A 88 -2.65 13.21 24.40
CA LEU A 88 -2.83 13.13 25.84
C LEU A 88 -3.05 14.54 26.39
N ALA A 89 -3.79 14.66 27.47
CA ALA A 89 -3.92 15.89 28.24
C ALA A 89 -3.37 15.68 29.65
N VAL A 90 -2.59 16.66 30.14
CA VAL A 90 -2.08 16.72 31.51
C VAL A 90 -2.44 18.05 32.14
N ARG A 91 -2.46 18.10 33.48
CA ARG A 91 -2.77 19.33 34.21
C ARG A 91 -1.54 20.24 34.29
N ALA A 92 -1.77 21.55 34.19
CA ALA A 92 -0.71 22.56 34.24
C ALA A 92 0.07 22.57 35.57
N ASP A 93 -0.55 22.17 36.69
CA ASP A 93 0.10 22.08 38.00
C ASP A 93 1.09 20.90 38.10
N GLU A 94 0.93 19.86 37.29
CA GLU A 94 1.80 18.68 37.26
C GLU A 94 2.88 18.74 36.16
N ILE A 95 2.87 19.77 35.33
CA ILE A 95 3.68 19.84 34.12
C ILE A 95 5.19 19.73 34.38
N THR A 96 5.67 20.31 35.47
CA THR A 96 7.10 20.27 35.83
C THR A 96 7.55 18.85 36.15
N ALA A 97 6.71 18.07 36.83
CA ALA A 97 6.99 16.68 37.16
C ALA A 97 6.84 15.76 35.94
N ALA A 98 5.81 15.99 35.11
CA ALA A 98 5.61 15.31 33.84
C ALA A 98 6.81 15.50 32.89
N ARG A 99 7.30 16.74 32.73
CA ARG A 99 8.51 17.06 31.93
C ARG A 99 9.72 16.27 32.37
N ARG A 100 10.01 16.25 33.68
CA ARG A 100 11.14 15.50 34.23
C ARG A 100 11.05 14.02 33.89
N ARG A 101 9.84 13.46 33.93
CA ARG A 101 9.60 12.05 33.65
C ARG A 101 9.74 11.73 32.16
N LEU A 102 9.25 12.60 31.28
CA LEU A 102 9.44 12.49 29.82
C LEU A 102 10.91 12.64 29.42
N GLY A 103 11.66 13.53 30.06
CA GLY A 103 13.11 13.66 29.85
C GLY A 103 13.92 12.45 30.30
N GLY A 104 13.31 11.52 31.04
CA GLY A 104 13.91 10.23 31.41
C GLY A 104 13.57 9.08 30.44
N LEU A 105 12.88 9.35 29.33
CA LEU A 105 12.67 8.36 28.28
C LEU A 105 14.01 7.95 27.64
N PRO A 106 14.10 6.77 27.02
CA PRO A 106 15.32 6.32 26.36
C PRO A 106 15.83 7.33 25.32
N ALA A 107 17.14 7.31 25.04
CA ALA A 107 17.81 8.29 24.17
C ALA A 107 17.22 8.42 22.75
N HIS A 108 16.47 7.41 22.27
CA HIS A 108 15.77 7.47 20.99
C HIS A 108 14.51 8.33 21.01
N TRP A 109 14.15 8.95 22.12
CA TRP A 109 13.01 9.87 22.22
C TRP A 109 13.47 11.32 22.17
N GLU A 110 12.89 12.08 21.25
CA GLU A 110 13.01 13.54 21.19
C GLU A 110 11.78 14.16 21.87
N ILE A 111 12.03 14.95 22.92
CA ILE A 111 10.99 15.74 23.59
C ILE A 111 11.11 17.19 23.13
N ARG A 112 10.07 17.70 22.47
CA ARG A 112 10.01 19.08 21.98
C ARG A 112 8.90 19.83 22.69
N GLU A 113 9.17 21.08 23.03
CA GLU A 113 8.15 21.98 23.58
C GLU A 113 7.72 22.98 22.51
N GLU A 114 6.42 23.23 22.45
CA GLU A 114 5.83 24.31 21.68
C GLU A 114 5.18 25.30 22.66
N PRO A 115 5.95 26.30 23.15
CA PRO A 115 5.50 27.18 24.23
C PRO A 115 4.25 27.99 23.88
N ARG A 116 4.06 28.30 22.60
CA ARG A 116 2.90 29.06 22.11
C ARG A 116 1.59 28.28 22.26
N ASP A 117 1.66 26.95 22.14
CA ASP A 117 0.49 26.08 22.13
C ASP A 117 0.36 25.26 23.41
N GLN A 118 1.19 25.54 24.43
CA GLN A 118 1.25 24.79 25.69
C GLN A 118 1.26 23.27 25.46
N GLN A 119 2.11 22.85 24.52
CA GLN A 119 2.15 21.47 24.04
C GLN A 119 3.55 20.90 24.15
N ILE A 120 3.62 19.62 24.51
CA ILE A 120 4.83 18.81 24.46
C ILE A 120 4.64 17.74 23.38
N ILE A 121 5.66 17.53 22.56
CA ILE A 121 5.69 16.49 21.54
C ILE A 121 6.76 15.49 21.94
N ALA A 122 6.35 14.24 22.18
CA ALA A 122 7.25 13.11 22.36
C ALA A 122 7.35 12.34 21.04
N ARG A 123 8.53 12.32 20.44
CA ARG A 123 8.80 11.74 19.13
C ARG A 123 9.80 10.59 19.22
N PRO A 124 9.46 9.37 18.78
CA PRO A 124 10.44 8.31 18.64
C PRO A 124 11.30 8.51 17.39
N HIS A 125 12.61 8.38 17.54
CA HIS A 125 13.57 8.25 16.46
C HIS A 125 13.84 6.78 16.19
N LEU A 126 13.39 6.31 15.03
CA LEU A 126 13.54 4.93 14.59
C LEU A 126 14.56 4.88 13.47
N ALA A 127 15.30 3.77 13.39
CA ALA A 127 16.19 3.47 12.28
C ALA A 127 15.88 2.08 11.72
N VAL A 128 16.08 1.94 10.43
CA VAL A 128 15.77 0.73 9.65
C VAL A 128 16.98 0.51 8.75
N ALA A 129 17.72 -0.59 8.98
CA ALA A 129 18.99 -0.88 8.29
C ALA A 129 19.99 0.29 8.31
N ASP A 130 20.27 0.83 9.50
CA ASP A 130 21.19 1.95 9.74
C ASP A 130 20.85 3.25 8.98
N ARG A 131 19.61 3.37 8.51
CA ARG A 131 19.05 4.61 7.95
C ARG A 131 18.00 5.17 8.90
N PRO A 132 18.05 6.46 9.25
CA PRO A 132 17.04 7.05 10.09
C PRO A 132 15.72 7.05 9.33
N PHE A 133 14.64 6.66 10.00
CA PHE A 133 13.30 6.75 9.47
C PHE A 133 12.89 8.23 9.45
N GLU A 134 12.28 8.71 8.36
CA GLU A 134 11.68 10.05 8.40
C GLU A 134 10.61 10.11 9.50
N PRO A 135 10.49 11.21 10.26
CA PRO A 135 9.47 11.34 11.29
C PRO A 135 8.08 11.04 10.73
N ILE A 136 7.47 9.93 11.16
CA ILE A 136 6.08 9.63 10.85
C ILE A 136 5.26 10.40 11.86
N ALA A 137 4.56 11.45 11.41
CA ALA A 137 3.69 12.24 12.29
C ALA A 137 2.70 11.36 13.09
N GLY A 138 2.24 10.24 12.52
CA GLY A 138 1.37 9.29 13.22
C GLY A 138 2.00 8.54 14.41
N LEU A 139 3.33 8.54 14.58
CA LEU A 139 4.04 7.94 15.71
C LEU A 139 4.31 8.92 16.86
N ASP A 140 4.13 10.22 16.62
CA ASP A 140 4.28 11.23 17.66
C ASP A 140 3.18 11.05 18.73
N VAL A 141 3.53 11.38 19.98
CA VAL A 141 2.56 11.55 21.06
C VAL A 141 2.56 13.02 21.45
N MET A 142 1.45 13.69 21.19
CA MET A 142 1.20 15.08 21.57
C MET A 142 0.59 15.12 22.97
N ILE A 143 1.11 15.99 23.81
CA ILE A 143 0.70 16.15 25.20
C ILE A 143 0.28 17.60 25.39
N ASP A 144 -1.02 17.82 25.48
CA ASP A 144 -1.64 19.12 25.67
C ASP A 144 -1.70 19.45 27.18
N VAL A 145 -1.28 20.65 27.55
CA VAL A 145 -1.29 21.11 28.95
C VAL A 145 -2.55 21.95 29.18
N LEU A 146 -3.38 21.55 30.14
CA LEU A 146 -4.63 22.23 30.44
C LEU A 146 -4.53 23.04 31.73
N GLU A 147 -4.91 24.32 31.64
CA GLU A 147 -4.93 25.26 32.76
C GLU A 147 -6.25 25.18 33.52
N ARG A 148 -6.21 25.37 34.84
CA ARG A 148 -7.42 25.37 35.65
C ARG A 148 -8.09 26.74 35.62
N GLU A 149 -9.31 26.81 35.09
CA GLU A 149 -10.13 28.02 34.98
C GLU A 149 -11.57 27.71 35.42
N GLN A 150 -12.10 28.43 36.41
CA GLN A 150 -13.53 28.36 36.81
C GLN A 150 -14.10 26.93 37.01
N GLY A 151 -13.36 26.07 37.71
CA GLY A 151 -13.79 24.69 37.98
C GLY A 151 -13.59 23.70 36.81
N ARG A 152 -12.89 24.12 35.74
CA ARG A 152 -12.60 23.29 34.57
C ARG A 152 -11.11 23.36 34.26
N TYR A 153 -10.61 22.36 33.55
CA TYR A 153 -9.31 22.36 32.90
C TYR A 153 -9.52 22.76 31.44
N VAL A 154 -8.85 23.81 30.96
CA VAL A 154 -9.04 24.41 29.64
C VAL A 154 -7.78 24.26 28.81
N GLY A 155 -7.93 23.72 27.60
CA GLY A 155 -6.86 23.53 26.63
C GLY A 155 -6.91 24.58 25.53
N ARG A 156 -5.75 25.06 25.08
CA ARG A 156 -5.62 26.12 24.08
C ARG A 156 -5.13 25.64 22.72
N SER A 157 -4.54 24.45 22.68
CA SER A 157 -3.96 23.87 21.47
C SER A 157 -5.03 23.45 20.46
N GLN A 158 -4.79 23.71 19.17
CA GLN A 158 -5.74 23.35 18.13
C GLN A 158 -5.89 21.82 18.02
N GLY A 159 -7.14 21.34 18.05
CA GLY A 159 -7.45 19.90 17.96
C GLY A 159 -7.30 19.13 19.28
N ALA A 160 -6.94 19.80 20.38
CA ALA A 160 -6.89 19.23 21.73
C ALA A 160 -8.27 19.22 22.41
N LEU A 161 -8.33 18.58 23.59
CA LEU A 161 -9.44 18.78 24.52
C LEU A 161 -9.54 20.26 24.90
N ARG A 162 -10.67 20.88 24.55
CA ARG A 162 -10.91 22.30 24.87
C ARG A 162 -11.21 22.51 26.35
N HIS A 163 -11.98 21.62 26.95
CA HIS A 163 -12.32 21.71 28.36
C HIS A 163 -12.62 20.34 28.97
N VAL A 164 -12.28 20.16 30.24
CA VAL A 164 -12.65 19.00 31.06
C VAL A 164 -13.14 19.53 32.42
N PRO A 165 -14.36 19.20 32.87
CA PRO A 165 -14.78 19.53 34.24
C PRO A 165 -13.79 18.94 35.26
N ALA A 166 -13.41 19.71 36.28
CA ALA A 166 -12.37 19.27 37.20
C ALA A 166 -12.81 18.02 38.00
N GLU A 167 -14.11 17.88 38.27
CA GLU A 167 -14.69 16.70 38.92
C GLU A 167 -14.59 15.42 38.06
N ASP A 168 -14.59 15.55 36.73
CA ASP A 168 -14.58 14.41 35.81
C ASP A 168 -13.17 13.89 35.53
N TRP A 169 -12.13 14.67 35.84
CA TRP A 169 -10.76 14.39 35.45
C TRP A 169 -10.29 13.00 35.89
N ALA A 170 -10.54 12.65 37.15
CA ALA A 170 -10.10 11.38 37.72
C ALA A 170 -10.76 10.18 37.01
N ALA A 171 -12.06 10.26 36.75
CA ALA A 171 -12.80 9.20 36.07
C ALA A 171 -12.36 9.05 34.60
N LEU A 172 -12.17 10.15 33.89
CA LEU A 172 -11.69 10.15 32.50
C LEU A 172 -10.25 9.64 32.40
N SER A 173 -9.39 9.98 33.37
CA SER A 173 -8.03 9.46 33.42
C SER A 173 -8.01 7.96 33.71
N GLU A 174 -8.84 7.48 34.66
CA GLU A 174 -8.95 6.05 34.93
C GLU A 174 -9.38 5.27 33.67
N GLN A 175 -10.36 5.81 32.92
CA GLN A 175 -10.74 5.24 31.62
C GLN A 175 -9.56 5.21 30.65
N SER A 176 -8.83 6.32 30.51
CA SER A 176 -7.67 6.45 29.62
C SER A 176 -6.55 5.45 29.94
N LEU A 177 -6.38 5.10 31.22
CA LEU A 177 -5.40 4.15 31.68
C LEU A 177 -5.83 2.69 31.49
N ARG A 178 -7.11 2.40 31.24
CA ARG A 178 -7.58 1.05 30.87
C ARG A 178 -7.20 0.73 29.42
N GLY A 179 -6.74 -0.50 29.17
CA GLY A 179 -6.33 -0.94 27.83
C GLY A 179 -7.44 -0.83 26.77
N ASP A 180 -8.70 -1.06 27.16
CA ASP A 180 -9.84 -1.10 26.23
C ASP A 180 -10.24 0.28 25.69
N ALA A 181 -9.96 1.36 26.43
CA ALA A 181 -10.25 2.74 26.01
C ALA A 181 -9.25 3.28 24.97
N ARG A 182 -8.19 2.53 24.69
CA ARG A 182 -7.12 2.88 23.74
C ARG A 182 -7.43 2.44 22.32
N ARG A 183 -8.63 1.90 22.06
CA ARG A 183 -9.10 1.56 20.71
C ARG A 183 -9.66 2.81 20.01
N PRO A 184 -9.41 3.01 18.70
CA PRO A 184 -9.98 4.10 17.92
C PRO A 184 -11.50 4.23 18.10
N CYS A 185 -11.97 5.45 18.37
CA CYS A 185 -13.41 5.73 18.46
C CYS A 185 -13.95 6.01 17.03
N ALA A 186 -14.36 4.92 16.38
CA ALA A 186 -15.18 4.78 15.15
C ALA A 186 -14.52 4.88 13.75
N PRO A 187 -15.08 4.15 12.76
CA PRO A 187 -15.18 2.70 12.71
C PRO A 187 -13.98 2.18 11.91
N GLU A 188 -12.97 1.62 12.58
CA GLU A 188 -12.34 0.45 11.96
C GLU A 188 -13.50 -0.50 11.67
N PRO A 189 -13.67 -1.00 10.44
CA PRO A 189 -14.72 -1.96 10.23
C PRO A 189 -14.35 -3.12 11.16
N ALA A 190 -15.19 -3.40 12.16
CA ALA A 190 -15.01 -4.49 13.13
C ALA A 190 -15.04 -5.87 12.46
N VAL A 191 -15.01 -5.89 11.14
CA VAL A 191 -15.06 -7.02 10.26
C VAL A 191 -13.65 -7.40 9.87
N PRO A 192 -13.38 -8.70 9.70
CA PRO A 192 -12.10 -9.13 9.19
C PRO A 192 -11.91 -8.66 7.75
N ILE A 193 -10.71 -8.18 7.41
CA ILE A 193 -10.31 -7.87 6.04
C ILE A 193 -9.20 -8.83 5.62
N ASP A 194 -9.39 -9.51 4.50
CA ASP A 194 -8.37 -10.39 3.92
C ASP A 194 -7.65 -9.70 2.74
N LEU A 195 -6.55 -10.28 2.30
CA LEU A 195 -5.76 -9.83 1.17
C LEU A 195 -5.60 -10.97 0.16
N VAL A 196 -5.73 -10.69 -1.13
CA VAL A 196 -5.66 -11.67 -2.22
C VAL A 196 -4.66 -11.18 -3.25
N TYR A 197 -3.62 -11.98 -3.48
CA TYR A 197 -2.68 -11.82 -4.59
C TYR A 197 -3.01 -12.78 -5.73
N THR A 198 -2.78 -12.33 -6.96
CA THR A 198 -2.55 -13.21 -8.09
C THR A 198 -1.08 -13.20 -8.44
N TRP A 199 -0.47 -14.37 -8.61
CA TRP A 199 0.96 -14.49 -8.89
C TRP A 199 1.28 -15.69 -9.79
N VAL A 200 2.28 -15.51 -10.65
CA VAL A 200 2.82 -16.55 -11.51
C VAL A 200 4.33 -16.42 -11.62
N ASP A 201 5.04 -17.54 -11.52
CA ASP A 201 6.45 -17.62 -11.91
C ASP A 201 6.55 -18.18 -13.33
N GLY A 202 6.85 -17.31 -14.30
CA GLY A 202 7.02 -17.73 -15.69
C GLY A 202 8.29 -18.49 -15.98
N SER A 203 9.25 -18.49 -15.05
CA SER A 203 10.48 -19.25 -15.18
C SER A 203 10.30 -20.73 -14.82
N ASP A 204 9.20 -21.08 -14.14
CA ASP A 204 8.86 -22.45 -13.75
C ASP A 204 8.67 -23.35 -14.99
N PRO A 205 9.53 -24.38 -15.17
CA PRO A 205 9.45 -25.29 -16.31
C PRO A 205 8.12 -26.05 -16.39
N ALA A 206 7.56 -26.47 -15.24
CA ALA A 206 6.32 -27.25 -15.22
C ALA A 206 5.12 -26.37 -15.60
N TRP A 207 5.12 -25.12 -15.17
CA TRP A 207 4.11 -24.15 -15.60
C TRP A 207 4.21 -23.87 -17.10
N ARG A 208 5.42 -23.66 -17.62
CA ARG A 208 5.66 -23.43 -19.05
C ARG A 208 5.20 -24.61 -19.89
N GLU A 209 5.49 -25.84 -19.47
CA GLU A 209 5.04 -27.04 -20.17
C GLU A 209 3.51 -27.10 -20.26
N ARG A 210 2.79 -26.84 -19.15
CA ARG A 210 1.32 -26.79 -19.16
C ARG A 210 0.78 -25.69 -20.07
N ARG A 211 1.40 -24.51 -20.05
CA ARG A 211 1.03 -23.37 -20.91
C ARG A 211 1.24 -23.72 -22.38
N ASP A 212 2.40 -24.24 -22.72
CA ASP A 212 2.80 -24.53 -24.09
C ASP A 212 1.95 -25.69 -24.63
N ALA A 213 1.67 -26.73 -23.83
CA ALA A 213 0.71 -27.78 -24.19
C ALA A 213 -0.70 -27.22 -24.46
N ALA A 214 -1.19 -26.29 -23.62
CA ALA A 214 -2.48 -25.62 -23.84
C ALA A 214 -2.49 -24.73 -25.09
N LEU A 215 -1.35 -24.10 -25.42
CA LEU A 215 -1.19 -23.35 -26.66
C LEU A 215 -1.24 -24.28 -27.88
N HIS A 216 -0.54 -25.42 -27.85
CA HIS A 216 -0.50 -26.40 -28.93
C HIS A 216 -1.87 -27.06 -29.18
N ALA A 217 -2.58 -27.43 -28.10
CA ALA A 217 -3.91 -28.05 -28.20
C ALA A 217 -4.99 -27.13 -28.83
N ARG A 218 -4.77 -25.81 -28.85
CA ARG A 218 -5.69 -24.82 -29.42
C ARG A 218 -5.67 -24.76 -30.97
N GLY A 219 -4.64 -25.31 -31.61
CA GLY A 219 -4.45 -25.27 -33.08
C GLY A 219 -4.05 -23.90 -33.64
N GLU A 220 -3.42 -23.89 -34.83
CA GLU A 220 -2.84 -22.68 -35.48
C GLU A 220 -3.87 -21.75 -36.17
N GLY A 221 -5.19 -22.00 -36.03
CA GLY A 221 -6.24 -21.39 -36.87
C GLY A 221 -7.12 -20.30 -36.26
N LEU A 222 -6.82 -19.79 -35.06
CA LEU A 222 -7.58 -18.68 -34.43
C LEU A 222 -6.88 -17.33 -34.64
N PRO A 223 -7.62 -16.21 -34.73
CA PRO A 223 -7.08 -14.91 -35.13
C PRO A 223 -5.86 -14.50 -34.31
N ALA A 224 -4.94 -13.82 -35.00
CA ALA A 224 -3.58 -13.51 -34.57
C ALA A 224 -3.52 -13.04 -33.11
N ARG A 225 -2.52 -13.56 -32.41
CA ARG A 225 -2.09 -13.10 -31.09
C ARG A 225 -1.93 -11.58 -31.12
N HIS A 226 -2.40 -10.89 -30.09
CA HIS A 226 -1.68 -9.67 -29.69
C HIS A 226 -0.35 -10.15 -29.10
N ASP A 227 0.79 -9.69 -29.63
CA ASP A 227 2.12 -10.10 -29.18
C ASP A 227 2.31 -9.92 -27.66
N SER A 228 1.63 -8.93 -27.07
CA SER A 228 1.60 -8.72 -25.62
C SER A 228 1.01 -9.88 -24.82
N ALA A 229 0.24 -10.81 -25.41
CA ALA A 229 -0.33 -11.98 -24.73
C ALA A 229 0.66 -13.14 -24.57
N VAL A 230 1.79 -13.13 -25.29
CA VAL A 230 2.80 -14.20 -25.29
C VAL A 230 4.17 -13.67 -24.83
N ASP A 231 4.29 -12.36 -24.58
CA ASP A 231 5.56 -11.76 -24.23
C ASP A 231 6.14 -12.40 -22.96
N ALA A 232 7.33 -12.99 -23.10
CA ALA A 232 8.07 -13.62 -22.02
C ALA A 232 8.42 -12.60 -20.92
N SER A 233 8.39 -11.31 -21.24
CA SER A 233 8.53 -10.19 -20.30
C SER A 233 7.46 -10.18 -19.20
N ARG A 234 6.24 -10.65 -19.48
CA ARG A 234 5.11 -10.62 -18.52
C ARG A 234 5.22 -11.64 -17.40
N PHE A 235 6.18 -12.56 -17.48
CA PHE A 235 6.29 -13.67 -16.53
C PHE A 235 7.70 -13.80 -15.92
N LEU A 236 8.57 -12.81 -16.14
CA LEU A 236 9.87 -12.74 -15.48
C LEU A 236 9.68 -12.25 -14.04
N ASN A 237 9.88 -13.16 -13.08
CA ASN A 237 9.81 -12.88 -11.65
C ASN A 237 11.08 -12.15 -11.20
N SER A 238 10.95 -10.89 -10.74
CA SER A 238 12.02 -10.08 -10.13
C SER A 238 11.84 -9.96 -8.61
N ASP A 239 11.22 -10.96 -7.98
CA ASP A 239 10.84 -11.00 -6.56
C ASP A 239 9.79 -9.94 -6.17
N GLU A 240 9.01 -9.39 -7.12
CA GLU A 240 7.99 -8.36 -6.85
C GLU A 240 7.01 -8.80 -5.77
N LEU A 241 6.48 -10.03 -5.84
CA LEU A 241 5.59 -10.58 -4.81
C LEU A 241 6.23 -10.57 -3.41
N ARG A 242 7.52 -10.91 -3.31
CA ARG A 242 8.24 -10.93 -2.03
C ARG A 242 8.25 -9.55 -1.40
N PHE A 243 8.60 -8.53 -2.19
CA PHE A 243 8.65 -7.15 -1.72
C PHE A 243 7.27 -6.55 -1.53
N SER A 244 6.28 -6.90 -2.35
CA SER A 244 4.88 -6.52 -2.13
C SER A 244 4.39 -7.05 -0.77
N LEU A 245 4.68 -8.30 -0.43
CA LEU A 245 4.37 -8.84 0.90
C LEU A 245 5.15 -8.15 2.02
N ARG A 246 6.43 -7.83 1.84
CA ARG A 246 7.16 -6.99 2.82
C ARG A 246 6.45 -5.65 3.05
N SER A 247 5.92 -5.04 2.00
CA SER A 247 5.15 -3.80 2.12
C SER A 247 3.84 -3.99 2.88
N VAL A 248 3.14 -5.13 2.71
CA VAL A 248 1.95 -5.49 3.50
C VAL A 248 2.31 -5.63 4.97
N HIS A 249 3.36 -6.39 5.30
CA HIS A 249 3.80 -6.56 6.68
C HIS A 249 4.11 -5.21 7.35
N ARG A 250 4.74 -4.30 6.59
CA ARG A 250 5.18 -2.99 7.09
C ARG A 250 4.06 -1.98 7.27
N TYR A 251 3.09 -1.96 6.35
CA TYR A 251 2.15 -0.84 6.22
C TYR A 251 0.67 -1.23 6.41
N VAL A 252 0.34 -2.52 6.33
CA VAL A 252 -1.03 -3.05 6.27
C VAL A 252 -1.12 -4.35 7.09
N ASN A 253 -0.51 -4.37 8.26
CA ASN A 253 -0.41 -5.55 9.14
C ASN A 253 -1.75 -5.98 9.78
N TRP A 254 -2.79 -5.15 9.68
CA TRP A 254 -4.14 -5.42 10.22
C TRP A 254 -4.93 -6.45 9.39
N VAL A 255 -4.44 -6.88 8.23
CA VAL A 255 -5.09 -7.92 7.43
C VAL A 255 -5.13 -9.25 8.17
N ARG A 256 -6.28 -9.93 8.14
CA ARG A 256 -6.49 -11.18 8.87
C ARG A 256 -5.78 -12.36 8.20
N ARG A 257 -5.92 -12.51 6.88
CA ARG A 257 -5.32 -13.58 6.06
C ARG A 257 -4.89 -13.04 4.71
N ILE A 258 -3.84 -13.64 4.17
CA ILE A 258 -3.27 -13.37 2.86
C ILE A 258 -3.43 -14.64 2.02
N TYR A 259 -4.14 -14.55 0.90
CA TYR A 259 -4.28 -15.63 -0.07
C TYR A 259 -3.40 -15.31 -1.28
N ILE A 260 -2.61 -16.28 -1.73
CA ILE A 260 -1.80 -16.16 -2.95
C ILE A 260 -2.37 -17.17 -3.94
N VAL A 261 -3.09 -16.68 -4.95
CA VAL A 261 -3.70 -17.47 -6.01
C VAL A 261 -2.67 -17.70 -7.11
N THR A 262 -2.38 -18.96 -7.41
CA THR A 262 -1.34 -19.35 -8.37
C THR A 262 -1.60 -20.72 -9.00
N ASP A 263 -0.85 -21.08 -10.04
CA ASP A 263 -1.02 -22.33 -10.78
C ASP A 263 -0.01 -23.41 -10.33
N GLN A 264 -0.30 -24.09 -9.22
CA GLN A 264 0.56 -25.17 -8.70
C GLN A 264 1.99 -24.73 -8.36
N GLN A 265 2.17 -23.45 -7.99
CA GLN A 265 3.47 -22.87 -7.67
C GLN A 265 3.52 -22.49 -6.18
N VAL A 266 4.72 -22.46 -5.62
CA VAL A 266 4.97 -21.89 -4.29
C VAL A 266 6.28 -21.12 -4.37
N PRO A 267 6.32 -19.82 -4.00
CA PRO A 267 7.56 -19.07 -4.02
C PRO A 267 8.64 -19.75 -3.15
N SER A 268 9.85 -19.87 -3.69
CA SER A 268 10.95 -20.60 -3.04
C SER A 268 11.39 -19.98 -1.71
N TRP A 269 11.24 -18.66 -1.57
CA TRP A 269 11.54 -17.89 -0.37
C TRP A 269 10.43 -17.95 0.70
N LEU A 270 9.23 -18.44 0.37
CA LEU A 270 8.09 -18.45 1.30
C LEU A 270 8.19 -19.62 2.29
N MET A 271 8.03 -19.31 3.57
CA MET A 271 7.80 -20.29 4.64
C MET A 271 6.34 -20.76 4.57
N ARG A 272 6.13 -22.07 4.51
CA ARG A 272 4.80 -22.64 4.28
C ARG A 272 3.96 -22.70 5.55
N GLU A 273 4.59 -22.47 6.70
CA GLU A 273 4.02 -22.68 8.01
C GLU A 273 3.40 -21.41 8.63
N ASP A 274 3.54 -20.22 8.01
CA ASP A 274 2.91 -19.01 8.56
C ASP A 274 1.38 -19.11 8.41
N PRO A 275 0.61 -19.13 9.51
CA PRO A 275 -0.84 -19.35 9.47
C PRO A 275 -1.63 -18.22 8.81
N ARG A 276 -1.01 -17.06 8.57
CA ARG A 276 -1.62 -15.91 7.89
C ARG A 276 -1.61 -16.06 6.37
N ILE A 277 -0.67 -16.82 5.80
CA ILE A 277 -0.53 -16.98 4.35
C ILE A 277 -1.12 -18.32 3.90
N ARG A 278 -1.93 -18.28 2.83
CA ARG A 278 -2.52 -19.47 2.20
C ARG A 278 -2.28 -19.44 0.70
N ILE A 279 -1.63 -20.49 0.20
CA ILE A 279 -1.54 -20.73 -1.24
C ILE A 279 -2.87 -21.31 -1.70
N VAL A 280 -3.46 -20.73 -2.73
CA VAL A 280 -4.71 -21.19 -3.35
C VAL A 280 -4.42 -21.57 -4.79
N ASP A 281 -4.70 -22.82 -5.15
CA ASP A 281 -4.40 -23.34 -6.47
C ASP A 281 -5.49 -22.96 -7.47
N HIS A 282 -5.11 -22.67 -8.72
CA HIS A 282 -6.07 -22.48 -9.81
C HIS A 282 -7.04 -23.66 -9.94
N ARG A 283 -6.62 -24.89 -9.65
CA ARG A 283 -7.50 -26.08 -9.68
C ARG A 283 -8.67 -25.96 -8.71
N ASP A 284 -8.46 -25.37 -7.53
CA ASP A 284 -9.48 -25.24 -6.49
C ASP A 284 -10.57 -24.24 -6.89
N LEU A 285 -10.20 -23.20 -7.65
CA LEU A 285 -11.12 -22.12 -8.04
C LEU A 285 -11.70 -22.28 -9.45
N LEU A 286 -10.91 -22.81 -10.38
CA LEU A 286 -11.12 -22.79 -11.83
C LEU A 286 -11.23 -24.20 -12.45
N GLY A 287 -10.97 -25.26 -11.67
CA GLY A 287 -10.97 -26.65 -12.13
C GLY A 287 -9.77 -27.03 -13.00
N GLY A 288 -8.77 -26.17 -13.11
CA GLY A 288 -7.54 -26.42 -13.87
C GLY A 288 -6.73 -25.14 -14.10
N SER A 289 -5.58 -25.28 -14.74
CA SER A 289 -4.70 -24.16 -15.06
C SER A 289 -5.40 -23.14 -15.99
N ARG A 290 -5.13 -21.85 -15.74
CA ARG A 290 -5.49 -20.73 -16.60
C ARG A 290 -4.28 -19.83 -16.78
N PHE A 291 -4.11 -19.31 -17.99
CA PHE A 291 -3.04 -18.38 -18.37
C PHE A 291 -3.65 -17.02 -18.77
N ASN A 292 -4.80 -16.70 -18.17
CA ASN A 292 -5.59 -15.51 -18.41
C ASN A 292 -5.91 -14.85 -17.07
N SER A 293 -5.37 -13.65 -16.84
CA SER A 293 -5.65 -12.90 -15.60
C SER A 293 -7.14 -12.64 -15.40
N HIS A 294 -7.90 -12.32 -16.46
CA HIS A 294 -9.35 -12.10 -16.37
C HIS A 294 -10.09 -13.36 -15.90
N ALA A 295 -9.64 -14.54 -16.35
CA ALA A 295 -10.21 -15.81 -15.92
C ALA A 295 -9.97 -16.06 -14.43
N ILE A 296 -8.74 -15.81 -13.95
CA ILE A 296 -8.34 -15.96 -12.54
C ILE A 296 -9.11 -14.95 -11.67
N GLU A 297 -9.11 -13.68 -12.07
CA GLU A 297 -9.84 -12.58 -11.41
C GLU A 297 -11.34 -12.86 -11.28
N SER A 298 -11.93 -13.57 -12.25
CA SER A 298 -13.36 -13.92 -12.23
C SER A 298 -13.77 -14.91 -11.14
N ALA A 299 -12.82 -15.47 -10.40
CA ALA A 299 -13.06 -16.51 -9.40
C ALA A 299 -12.54 -16.16 -7.99
N LEU A 300 -11.95 -14.99 -7.76
CA LEU A 300 -11.34 -14.64 -6.47
C LEU A 300 -12.34 -14.67 -5.31
N HIS A 301 -13.58 -14.24 -5.53
CA HIS A 301 -14.65 -14.28 -4.51
C HIS A 301 -15.04 -15.71 -4.08
N ARG A 302 -14.57 -16.74 -4.79
CA ARG A 302 -14.83 -18.16 -4.51
C ARG A 302 -13.83 -18.78 -3.54
N ILE A 303 -12.79 -18.04 -3.12
CA ILE A 303 -11.77 -18.53 -2.18
C ILE A 303 -12.45 -19.00 -0.88
N PRO A 304 -12.28 -20.27 -0.48
CA PRO A 304 -12.86 -20.77 0.77
C PRO A 304 -12.36 -20.02 2.00
N GLY A 305 -13.29 -19.49 2.79
CA GLY A 305 -12.98 -18.75 4.01
C GLY A 305 -12.56 -17.30 3.81
N LEU A 306 -12.63 -16.78 2.57
CA LEU A 306 -12.43 -15.35 2.28
C LEU A 306 -13.48 -14.50 3.00
N ALA A 307 -13.02 -13.44 3.66
CA ALA A 307 -13.86 -12.44 4.30
C ALA A 307 -14.79 -11.73 3.31
N GLU A 308 -15.86 -11.11 3.83
CA GLU A 308 -16.73 -10.25 3.02
C GLU A 308 -15.93 -9.06 2.45
N HIS A 309 -15.01 -8.50 3.24
CA HIS A 309 -14.15 -7.41 2.83
C HIS A 309 -12.76 -7.96 2.52
N TYR A 310 -12.26 -7.67 1.33
CA TYR A 310 -10.88 -8.04 0.99
C TYR A 310 -10.24 -7.04 0.05
N LEU A 311 -8.91 -7.02 0.06
CA LEU A 311 -8.10 -6.27 -0.90
C LEU A 311 -7.57 -7.23 -1.93
N TYR A 312 -7.81 -6.97 -3.22
CA TYR A 312 -7.15 -7.66 -4.31
C TYR A 312 -5.99 -6.83 -4.86
N LEU A 313 -4.84 -7.46 -5.06
CA LEU A 313 -3.64 -6.86 -5.61
C LEU A 313 -2.99 -7.81 -6.62
N ASN A 314 -2.37 -7.25 -7.65
CA ASN A 314 -1.32 -7.96 -8.38
C ASN A 314 -0.01 -7.90 -7.57
N ASP A 315 0.92 -8.79 -7.87
CA ASP A 315 2.23 -8.91 -7.24
C ASP A 315 3.14 -7.69 -7.45
N ASP A 316 2.86 -6.89 -8.49
CA ASP A 316 3.55 -5.65 -8.84
C ASP A 316 3.04 -4.40 -8.09
N VAL A 317 2.04 -4.53 -7.21
CA VAL A 317 1.50 -3.42 -6.40
C VAL A 317 2.11 -3.43 -5.00
N LEU A 318 2.66 -2.30 -4.57
CA LEU A 318 3.29 -2.14 -3.25
C LEU A 318 2.66 -1.00 -2.46
N PHE A 319 2.65 -1.13 -1.14
CA PHE A 319 2.33 -0.06 -0.21
C PHE A 319 3.56 0.79 0.08
N GLY A 320 3.41 2.11 0.08
CA GLY A 320 4.48 3.07 0.36
C GLY A 320 4.36 3.77 1.71
N ARG A 321 3.19 3.70 2.36
CA ARG A 321 2.87 4.37 3.63
C ARG A 321 1.89 3.55 4.45
N ILE A 322 1.85 3.80 5.77
CA ILE A 322 0.86 3.21 6.68
C ILE A 322 -0.55 3.45 6.12
N ALA A 323 -1.26 2.36 5.87
CA ALA A 323 -2.65 2.40 5.41
C ALA A 323 -3.57 1.89 6.50
N TYR A 324 -4.80 2.40 6.50
CA TYR A 324 -5.86 2.04 7.44
C TYR A 324 -7.02 1.40 6.68
N PRO A 325 -7.85 0.56 7.32
CA PRO A 325 -9.05 0.00 6.69
C PRO A 325 -9.94 1.05 6.03
N SER A 326 -10.03 2.24 6.65
CA SER A 326 -10.82 3.37 6.14
C SER A 326 -10.33 3.89 4.79
N ASP A 327 -9.08 3.63 4.40
CA ASP A 327 -8.53 4.02 3.09
C ASP A 327 -9.15 3.20 1.95
N PHE A 328 -9.70 2.04 2.28
CA PHE A 328 -10.25 1.06 1.35
C PHE A 328 -11.76 0.87 1.51
N PHE A 329 -12.31 1.16 2.68
CA PHE A 329 -13.74 0.99 2.99
C PHE A 329 -14.28 2.25 3.67
N ALA A 330 -15.33 2.84 3.12
CA ALA A 330 -15.95 4.04 3.71
C ALA A 330 -16.83 3.70 4.92
N ALA A 331 -17.40 2.50 4.94
CA ALA A 331 -18.16 1.90 6.04
C ALA A 331 -18.22 0.38 5.83
N GLU A 332 -18.79 -0.35 6.79
CA GLU A 332 -19.13 -1.76 6.58
C GLU A 332 -20.02 -1.91 5.34
N GLY A 333 -19.65 -2.80 4.42
CA GLY A 333 -20.35 -3.00 3.15
C GLY A 333 -20.18 -1.89 2.11
N ILE A 334 -19.38 -0.84 2.34
CA ILE A 334 -19.15 0.24 1.36
C ILE A 334 -17.66 0.30 1.00
N ALA A 335 -17.28 -0.24 -0.15
CA ALA A 335 -15.91 -0.21 -0.66
C ALA A 335 -15.55 1.15 -1.27
N LYS A 336 -14.27 1.51 -1.23
CA LYS A 336 -13.71 2.60 -2.04
C LYS A 336 -13.15 2.00 -3.33
N PHE A 337 -13.25 2.74 -4.43
CA PHE A 337 -12.60 2.37 -5.68
C PHE A 337 -11.94 3.57 -6.34
N PHE A 338 -11.02 3.31 -7.28
CA PHE A 338 -10.08 4.33 -7.76
C PHE A 338 -10.17 4.48 -9.29
N PRO A 339 -11.11 5.29 -9.81
CA PRO A 339 -11.18 5.59 -11.23
C PRO A 339 -9.89 6.22 -11.76
N SER A 340 -9.53 5.84 -12.98
CA SER A 340 -8.46 6.44 -13.76
C SER A 340 -8.98 7.58 -14.64
N ASP A 341 -8.07 8.41 -15.11
CA ASP A 341 -8.35 9.42 -16.15
C ASP A 341 -8.20 8.82 -17.56
N LEU A 342 -7.76 7.55 -17.66
CA LEU A 342 -7.64 6.82 -18.92
C LEU A 342 -9.02 6.42 -19.45
N PRO A 343 -9.36 6.77 -20.71
CA PRO A 343 -10.67 6.46 -21.27
C PRO A 343 -10.82 4.97 -21.60
N ILE A 344 -12.08 4.53 -21.61
CA ILE A 344 -12.52 3.35 -22.35
C ILE A 344 -12.90 3.84 -23.75
N ASP A 345 -12.33 3.22 -24.78
CA ASP A 345 -12.58 3.65 -26.15
C ASP A 345 -14.07 3.55 -26.50
N PRO A 346 -14.64 4.55 -27.20
CA PRO A 346 -16.04 4.54 -27.58
C PRO A 346 -16.34 3.43 -28.61
N GLY A 347 -17.61 3.04 -28.69
CA GLY A 347 -18.08 2.04 -29.64
C GLY A 347 -17.90 0.59 -29.15
N PRO A 348 -18.33 -0.40 -29.97
CA PRO A 348 -18.30 -1.81 -29.60
C PRO A 348 -16.86 -2.36 -29.52
N VAL A 349 -16.74 -3.57 -29.00
CA VAL A 349 -15.49 -4.35 -29.09
C VAL A 349 -15.16 -4.64 -30.56
N THR A 350 -13.90 -4.47 -30.92
CA THR A 350 -13.36 -4.74 -32.25
C THR A 350 -12.16 -5.68 -32.18
N GLY A 351 -11.82 -6.35 -33.29
CA GLY A 351 -10.66 -7.25 -33.34
C GLY A 351 -9.30 -6.57 -33.13
N GLY A 352 -9.22 -5.24 -33.21
CA GLY A 352 -8.00 -4.48 -32.94
C GLY A 352 -7.86 -4.00 -31.49
N ASP A 353 -8.85 -4.28 -30.63
CA ASP A 353 -8.77 -3.91 -29.22
C ASP A 353 -7.75 -4.77 -28.48
N LEU A 354 -6.84 -4.11 -27.74
CA LEU A 354 -6.05 -4.80 -26.74
C LEU A 354 -6.98 -5.55 -25.78
N PRO A 355 -6.61 -6.76 -25.28
CA PRO A 355 -7.49 -7.55 -24.42
C PRO A 355 -8.05 -6.80 -23.20
N ILE A 356 -7.26 -5.91 -22.59
CA ILE A 356 -7.70 -5.08 -21.46
C ILE A 356 -8.76 -4.05 -21.88
N MET A 357 -8.67 -3.52 -23.10
CA MET A 357 -9.66 -2.59 -23.65
C MET A 357 -10.95 -3.33 -23.99
N ALA A 358 -10.86 -4.50 -24.63
CA ALA A 358 -12.03 -5.34 -24.91
C ALA A 358 -12.78 -5.70 -23.62
N ALA A 359 -12.07 -6.13 -22.58
CA ALA A 359 -12.68 -6.44 -21.29
C ALA A 359 -13.33 -5.24 -20.60
N ALA A 360 -12.72 -4.05 -20.71
CA ALA A 360 -13.30 -2.81 -20.19
C ALA A 360 -14.59 -2.40 -20.94
N LYS A 361 -14.62 -2.55 -22.27
CA LYS A 361 -15.82 -2.33 -23.10
C LYS A 361 -16.94 -3.32 -22.76
N ASN A 362 -16.62 -4.60 -22.59
CA ASN A 362 -17.60 -5.62 -22.18
C ASN A 362 -18.22 -5.28 -20.82
N GLY A 363 -17.38 -4.90 -19.84
CA GLY A 363 -17.86 -4.46 -18.52
C GLY A 363 -18.73 -3.21 -18.59
N ARG A 364 -18.32 -2.21 -19.36
CA ARG A 364 -19.10 -0.98 -19.62
C ARG A 364 -20.48 -1.32 -20.20
N ASP A 365 -20.55 -2.17 -21.22
CA ASP A 365 -21.80 -2.48 -21.91
C ASP A 365 -22.76 -3.28 -21.01
N LEU A 366 -22.22 -4.15 -20.15
CA LEU A 366 -22.98 -4.83 -19.10
C LEU A 366 -23.57 -3.82 -18.10
N LEU A 367 -22.77 -2.87 -17.61
CA LEU A 367 -23.23 -1.86 -16.66
C LEU A 367 -24.25 -0.90 -17.27
N ALA A 368 -24.07 -0.53 -18.54
CA ALA A 368 -25.00 0.32 -19.26
C ALA A 368 -26.35 -0.37 -19.47
N SER A 369 -26.35 -1.64 -19.93
CA SER A 369 -27.58 -2.40 -20.15
C SER A 369 -28.34 -2.69 -18.85
N ARG A 370 -27.61 -2.95 -17.75
CA ARG A 370 -28.23 -3.32 -16.46
C ARG A 370 -28.69 -2.13 -15.63
N PHE A 371 -27.87 -1.09 -15.54
CA PHE A 371 -28.08 0.02 -14.60
C PHE A 371 -28.27 1.37 -15.30
N GLY A 372 -28.14 1.44 -16.63
CA GLY A 372 -28.05 2.71 -17.34
C GLY A 372 -26.78 3.49 -17.01
N LEU A 373 -25.75 2.84 -16.45
CA LEU A 373 -24.53 3.51 -15.99
C LEU A 373 -23.54 3.72 -17.15
N ALA A 374 -23.30 4.98 -17.50
CA ALA A 374 -22.38 5.37 -18.56
C ALA A 374 -20.91 5.42 -18.09
N VAL A 375 -20.27 4.27 -17.93
CA VAL A 375 -18.84 4.18 -17.57
C VAL A 375 -17.96 4.59 -18.77
N ARG A 376 -17.03 5.53 -18.54
CA ARG A 376 -16.17 6.08 -19.60
C ARG A 376 -14.68 5.94 -19.33
N THR A 377 -14.31 5.53 -18.13
CA THR A 377 -12.91 5.45 -17.71
C THR A 377 -12.58 4.09 -17.13
N LYS A 378 -11.32 3.72 -17.23
CA LYS A 378 -10.76 2.53 -16.60
C LYS A 378 -10.60 2.75 -15.10
N ILE A 379 -10.28 1.67 -14.38
CA ILE A 379 -9.84 1.74 -12.98
C ILE A 379 -8.30 1.82 -12.96
N ARG A 380 -7.72 2.49 -11.96
CA ARG A 380 -6.27 2.52 -11.77
C ARG A 380 -5.75 1.14 -11.39
N HIS A 381 -4.57 0.78 -11.88
CA HIS A 381 -3.90 -0.48 -11.54
C HIS A 381 -3.21 -0.35 -10.18
N THR A 382 -4.00 -0.53 -9.12
CA THR A 382 -3.59 -0.35 -7.73
C THR A 382 -4.34 -1.36 -6.87
N VAL A 383 -4.31 -1.19 -5.55
CA VAL A 383 -5.11 -1.99 -4.62
C VAL A 383 -6.59 -1.89 -5.01
N HIS A 384 -7.26 -3.03 -5.11
CA HIS A 384 -8.68 -3.10 -5.41
C HIS A 384 -9.43 -3.56 -4.15
N PRO A 385 -10.06 -2.65 -3.38
CA PRO A 385 -10.99 -3.04 -2.34
C PRO A 385 -12.18 -3.76 -2.96
N GLN A 386 -12.58 -4.87 -2.35
CA GLN A 386 -13.63 -5.74 -2.88
C GLN A 386 -14.58 -6.14 -1.76
N LEU A 387 -15.82 -6.37 -2.17
CA LEU A 387 -16.86 -7.02 -1.40
C LEU A 387 -17.15 -8.37 -2.04
N ARG A 388 -16.97 -9.44 -1.28
CA ARG A 388 -17.17 -10.81 -1.77
C ARG A 388 -18.60 -11.01 -2.28
N SER A 389 -19.60 -10.51 -1.55
CA SER A 389 -21.00 -10.56 -1.96
C SER A 389 -21.29 -9.95 -3.33
N ILE A 390 -20.56 -8.91 -3.73
CA ILE A 390 -20.69 -8.29 -5.06
C ILE A 390 -20.12 -9.20 -6.15
N GLY A 391 -18.96 -9.84 -5.93
CA GLY A 391 -18.41 -10.83 -6.88
C GLY A 391 -19.36 -12.01 -7.08
N GLU A 392 -19.92 -12.54 -5.99
CA GLU A 392 -20.93 -13.59 -6.03
C GLU A 392 -22.20 -13.14 -6.77
N GLN A 393 -22.64 -11.89 -6.56
CA GLN A 393 -23.80 -11.33 -7.24
C GLN A 393 -23.59 -11.17 -8.74
N ILE A 394 -22.44 -10.65 -9.18
CA ILE A 394 -22.08 -10.53 -10.60
C ILE A 394 -22.11 -11.90 -11.27
N GLU A 395 -21.55 -12.94 -10.63
CA GLU A 395 -21.58 -14.31 -11.14
C GLU A 395 -23.01 -14.86 -11.24
N ARG A 396 -23.84 -14.72 -10.19
CA ARG A 396 -25.22 -15.22 -10.20
C ARG A 396 -26.08 -14.57 -11.27
N GLU A 397 -25.87 -13.28 -11.53
CA GLU A 397 -26.73 -12.50 -12.42
C GLU A 397 -26.21 -12.44 -13.86
N ASN A 398 -24.96 -12.83 -14.10
CA ASN A 398 -24.34 -12.88 -15.42
C ASN A 398 -23.60 -14.21 -15.64
N PRO A 399 -24.25 -15.37 -15.39
CA PRO A 399 -23.57 -16.65 -15.26
C PRO A 399 -22.84 -17.05 -16.56
N GLU A 400 -23.44 -16.80 -17.72
CA GLU A 400 -22.82 -17.14 -19.00
C GLU A 400 -21.56 -16.30 -19.28
N ALA A 401 -21.59 -14.99 -19.02
CA ALA A 401 -20.46 -14.11 -19.30
C ALA A 401 -19.29 -14.39 -18.35
N VAL A 402 -19.59 -14.63 -17.08
CA VAL A 402 -18.59 -15.02 -16.08
C VAL A 402 -18.03 -16.41 -16.38
N ALA A 403 -18.87 -17.39 -16.70
CA ALA A 403 -18.42 -18.74 -17.05
C ALA A 403 -17.53 -18.77 -18.30
N ARG A 404 -17.90 -18.01 -19.35
CA ARG A 404 -17.06 -17.84 -20.56
C ARG A 404 -15.69 -17.29 -20.20
N THR A 405 -15.63 -16.17 -19.48
CA THR A 405 -14.37 -15.55 -19.03
C THR A 405 -13.55 -16.53 -18.18
N ARG A 406 -14.17 -17.20 -17.21
CA ARG A 406 -13.52 -18.15 -16.31
C ARG A 406 -12.95 -19.39 -17.02
N SER A 407 -13.64 -19.85 -18.07
CA SER A 407 -13.20 -21.00 -18.86
C SER A 407 -12.09 -20.68 -19.85
N ALA A 408 -11.85 -19.39 -20.15
CA ALA A 408 -10.87 -18.97 -21.15
C ALA A 408 -9.43 -19.23 -20.68
N LEU A 409 -8.74 -20.15 -21.36
CA LEU A 409 -7.33 -20.48 -21.08
C LEU A 409 -6.40 -19.29 -21.29
N PHE A 410 -6.67 -18.48 -22.31
CA PHE A 410 -5.92 -17.27 -22.68
C PHE A 410 -6.87 -16.10 -22.83
N ARG A 411 -6.33 -14.88 -22.77
CA ARG A 411 -7.11 -13.64 -22.91
C ARG A 411 -7.95 -13.67 -24.20
N SER A 412 -9.21 -13.27 -24.06
CA SER A 412 -10.22 -13.28 -25.13
C SER A 412 -10.88 -11.90 -25.27
N PRO A 413 -11.27 -11.47 -26.49
CA PRO A 413 -12.08 -10.26 -26.68
C PRO A 413 -13.43 -10.28 -25.94
N THR A 414 -13.88 -11.45 -25.50
CA THR A 414 -15.15 -11.63 -24.75
C THR A 414 -14.99 -11.64 -23.23
N ASP A 415 -13.76 -11.47 -22.72
CA ASP A 415 -13.48 -11.50 -21.29
C ASP A 415 -14.15 -10.35 -20.54
N LEU A 416 -14.42 -10.58 -19.26
CA LEU A 416 -14.73 -9.54 -18.28
C LEU A 416 -13.52 -9.31 -17.36
N SER A 417 -13.11 -8.06 -17.17
CA SER A 417 -12.21 -7.70 -16.08
C SER A 417 -13.03 -7.57 -14.80
N LEU A 418 -13.30 -8.72 -14.15
CA LEU A 418 -14.26 -8.81 -13.05
C LEU A 418 -13.77 -8.06 -11.81
N ALA A 419 -12.63 -8.47 -11.24
CA ALA A 419 -12.11 -7.91 -10.00
C ALA A 419 -11.49 -6.51 -10.20
N SER A 420 -10.71 -6.32 -11.27
CA SER A 420 -9.99 -5.05 -11.50
C SER A 420 -10.86 -3.92 -12.06
N SER A 421 -12.06 -4.20 -12.60
CA SER A 421 -12.90 -3.16 -13.23
C SER A 421 -14.40 -3.29 -12.96
N LEU A 422 -15.03 -4.37 -13.40
CA LEU A 422 -16.50 -4.52 -13.37
C LEU A 422 -17.05 -4.44 -11.95
N HIS A 423 -16.41 -5.12 -11.00
CA HIS A 423 -16.81 -5.14 -9.59
C HIS A 423 -17.02 -3.74 -9.02
N HIS A 424 -16.06 -2.84 -9.22
CA HIS A 424 -16.06 -1.50 -8.67
C HIS A 424 -17.28 -0.69 -9.11
N TRP A 425 -17.54 -0.67 -10.42
CA TRP A 425 -18.67 0.07 -10.98
C TRP A 425 -20.01 -0.61 -10.71
N TYR A 426 -20.01 -1.95 -10.60
CA TYR A 426 -21.18 -2.72 -10.22
C TYR A 426 -21.61 -2.41 -8.78
N ALA A 427 -20.67 -2.42 -7.84
CA ALA A 427 -20.88 -2.02 -6.46
C ALA A 427 -21.33 -0.54 -6.37
N TYR A 428 -20.71 0.34 -7.15
CA TYR A 428 -21.10 1.76 -7.21
C TYR A 428 -22.56 1.93 -7.66
N ALA A 429 -22.98 1.24 -8.71
CA ALA A 429 -24.36 1.28 -9.20
C ALA A 429 -25.40 0.84 -8.15
N GLN A 430 -24.97 0.06 -7.15
CA GLN A 430 -25.80 -0.43 -6.06
C GLN A 430 -25.66 0.38 -4.76
N GLY A 431 -24.89 1.47 -4.75
CA GLY A 431 -24.60 2.24 -3.54
C GLY A 431 -23.69 1.51 -2.54
N ARG A 432 -22.99 0.46 -2.99
CA ARG A 432 -22.06 -0.37 -2.20
C ARG A 432 -20.58 -0.02 -2.44
N ALA A 433 -20.31 0.98 -3.28
CA ALA A 433 -18.98 1.55 -3.40
C ALA A 433 -19.02 3.06 -3.66
N VAL A 434 -17.93 3.75 -3.30
CA VAL A 434 -17.75 5.19 -3.53
C VAL A 434 -16.40 5.47 -4.19
N PRO A 435 -16.31 6.40 -5.15
CA PRO A 435 -15.05 6.75 -5.78
C PRO A 435 -14.14 7.49 -4.79
N ALA A 436 -12.85 7.22 -4.85
CA ALA A 436 -11.82 7.89 -4.08
C ALA A 436 -10.59 8.16 -4.97
N GLN A 437 -9.70 9.04 -4.49
CA GLN A 437 -8.44 9.36 -5.18
C GLN A 437 -7.27 9.06 -4.24
N PRO A 438 -6.52 7.96 -4.46
CA PRO A 438 -5.35 7.65 -3.66
C PRO A 438 -4.15 8.44 -4.16
N ASN A 439 -3.16 8.69 -3.31
CA ASN A 439 -1.87 9.18 -3.78
C ASN A 439 -1.08 8.01 -4.38
N TYR A 440 -1.15 7.86 -5.70
CA TYR A 440 -0.71 6.66 -6.42
C TYR A 440 0.32 6.98 -7.50
N LEU A 441 1.27 6.08 -7.70
CA LEU A 441 2.22 6.13 -8.82
C LEU A 441 2.21 4.83 -9.62
N TYR A 442 2.09 4.94 -10.94
CA TYR A 442 2.38 3.85 -11.88
C TYR A 442 3.77 4.06 -12.49
N VAL A 443 4.63 3.05 -12.38
CA VAL A 443 5.95 3.03 -13.00
C VAL A 443 5.96 1.92 -14.03
N ASP A 444 6.01 2.31 -15.30
CA ASP A 444 6.37 1.41 -16.39
C ASP A 444 7.89 1.18 -16.38
N LEU A 445 8.31 -0.07 -16.16
CA LEU A 445 9.72 -0.49 -16.09
C LEU A 445 10.44 -0.33 -17.44
N ALA A 446 9.70 -0.32 -18.56
CA ALA A 446 10.28 -0.08 -19.89
C ALA A 446 10.46 1.41 -20.19
N ALA A 447 9.95 2.32 -19.35
CA ALA A 447 9.97 3.75 -19.63
C ALA A 447 11.38 4.37 -19.48
N PRO A 448 11.77 5.30 -20.37
CA PRO A 448 13.00 6.06 -20.21
C PRO A 448 13.08 6.79 -18.86
N GLY A 449 14.27 6.78 -18.25
CA GLY A 449 14.53 7.43 -16.97
C GLY A 449 14.05 6.65 -15.75
N LEU A 450 13.94 5.32 -15.84
CA LEU A 450 13.56 4.42 -14.74
C LEU A 450 14.34 4.74 -13.44
N GLY A 451 15.68 4.72 -13.48
CA GLY A 451 16.51 5.03 -12.31
C GLY A 451 16.13 6.34 -11.60
N GLN A 452 15.93 7.43 -12.34
CA GLN A 452 15.51 8.72 -11.73
C GLN A 452 14.14 8.64 -11.05
N ARG A 453 13.21 7.85 -11.61
CA ARG A 453 11.88 7.64 -11.01
C ARG A 453 11.98 6.79 -9.75
N LEU A 454 12.80 5.74 -9.76
CA LEU A 454 13.04 4.88 -8.61
C LEU A 454 13.76 5.64 -7.48
N ASP A 455 14.77 6.45 -7.81
CA ASP A 455 15.47 7.31 -6.84
C ASP A 455 14.52 8.32 -6.19
N ALA A 456 13.65 8.95 -7.01
CA ALA A 456 12.63 9.87 -6.51
C ALA A 456 11.60 9.14 -5.63
N LEU A 457 11.23 7.92 -5.98
CA LEU A 457 10.31 7.09 -5.19
C LEU A 457 10.92 6.70 -3.84
N ASP A 458 12.20 6.29 -3.81
CA ASP A 458 12.92 5.92 -2.58
C ASP A 458 13.17 7.13 -1.68
N SER A 459 13.51 8.27 -2.26
CA SER A 459 13.83 9.49 -1.52
C SER A 459 12.60 10.19 -0.95
N LEU A 460 11.51 10.27 -1.73
CA LEU A 460 10.35 11.09 -1.34
C LEU A 460 9.30 10.34 -0.53
N ARG A 461 9.18 9.01 -0.72
CA ARG A 461 8.23 8.11 -0.02
C ARG A 461 6.81 8.69 0.16
N ARG A 462 6.36 9.43 -0.85
CA ARG A 462 5.15 10.26 -0.74
C ARG A 462 3.88 9.55 -1.16
N TYR A 463 3.98 8.47 -1.93
CA TYR A 463 2.83 7.76 -2.48
C TYR A 463 2.31 6.72 -1.48
N ASP A 464 0.98 6.63 -1.35
CA ASP A 464 0.31 5.63 -0.51
C ASP A 464 0.54 4.22 -1.07
N THR A 465 0.42 4.10 -2.40
CA THR A 465 0.67 2.87 -3.16
C THR A 465 1.38 3.18 -4.46
N PHE A 466 2.14 2.22 -4.98
CA PHE A 466 2.73 2.32 -6.30
C PHE A 466 2.76 0.97 -6.99
N CYS A 467 2.80 0.99 -8.31
CA CYS A 467 2.88 -0.20 -9.14
C CYS A 467 4.15 -0.15 -9.99
N LEU A 468 4.86 -1.30 -10.05
CA LEU A 468 6.06 -1.50 -10.84
C LEU A 468 5.76 -2.53 -11.93
N ASN A 469 5.11 -2.10 -13.01
CA ASN A 469 4.66 -3.00 -14.07
C ASN A 469 5.52 -2.86 -15.33
N GLN A 470 5.50 -3.88 -16.16
CA GLN A 470 6.17 -3.90 -17.45
C GLN A 470 5.13 -4.11 -18.56
N GLU A 471 4.86 -3.06 -19.35
CA GLU A 471 3.81 -3.13 -20.38
C GLU A 471 4.24 -3.89 -21.64
N GLU A 472 5.44 -3.59 -22.19
CA GLU A 472 5.97 -4.19 -23.43
C GLU A 472 7.52 -4.22 -23.43
N GLY A 473 8.11 -5.29 -23.98
CA GLY A 473 9.56 -5.44 -24.20
C GLY A 473 10.25 -6.30 -23.14
N ALA A 474 11.37 -6.95 -23.47
CA ALA A 474 12.07 -7.85 -22.54
C ALA A 474 12.81 -7.07 -21.43
N ALA A 475 12.71 -7.54 -20.18
CA ALA A 475 13.45 -6.95 -19.06
C ALA A 475 14.96 -7.14 -19.29
N THR A 476 15.69 -6.03 -19.48
CA THR A 476 17.15 -6.09 -19.56
C THR A 476 17.74 -6.49 -18.21
N ASP A 477 18.95 -7.04 -18.20
CA ASP A 477 19.66 -7.29 -16.93
C ASP A 477 19.86 -6.00 -16.13
N ASP A 478 19.95 -4.85 -16.81
CA ASP A 478 20.09 -3.53 -16.20
C ASP A 478 18.83 -3.13 -15.43
N ILE A 479 17.64 -3.25 -16.04
CA ILE A 479 16.35 -3.00 -15.39
C ILE A 479 16.20 -3.88 -14.14
N ARG A 480 16.56 -5.17 -14.25
CA ARG A 480 16.50 -6.10 -13.11
C ARG A 480 17.42 -5.70 -11.97
N ARG A 481 18.64 -5.24 -12.26
CA ARG A 481 19.57 -4.75 -11.24
C ARG A 481 19.09 -3.45 -10.59
N GLU A 482 18.56 -2.51 -11.38
CA GLU A 482 17.99 -1.25 -10.84
C GLU A 482 16.79 -1.53 -9.95
N LEU A 483 15.85 -2.37 -10.40
CA LEU A 483 14.67 -2.76 -9.64
C LEU A 483 15.06 -3.49 -8.34
N SER A 484 15.99 -4.45 -8.42
CA SER A 484 16.48 -5.17 -7.23
C SER A 484 17.17 -4.22 -6.25
N THR A 485 17.98 -3.28 -6.73
CA THR A 485 18.64 -2.27 -5.89
C THR A 485 17.61 -1.39 -5.19
N PHE A 486 16.62 -0.90 -5.95
CA PHE A 486 15.52 -0.11 -5.41
C PHE A 486 14.73 -0.89 -4.36
N LEU A 487 14.27 -2.12 -4.65
CA LEU A 487 13.45 -2.91 -3.74
C LEU A 487 14.18 -3.25 -2.44
N ASN A 488 15.47 -3.59 -2.51
CA ASN A 488 16.31 -3.83 -1.33
C ASN A 488 16.56 -2.56 -0.53
N SER A 489 16.67 -1.38 -1.16
CA SER A 489 16.74 -0.09 -0.46
C SER A 489 15.39 0.29 0.16
N TYR A 490 14.30 0.05 -0.57
CA TYR A 490 12.97 0.50 -0.22
C TYR A 490 12.37 -0.30 0.94
N LEU A 491 12.57 -1.62 0.90
CA LEU A 491 12.04 -2.64 1.83
C LEU A 491 13.15 -3.65 2.23
N PRO A 492 14.16 -3.21 2.99
CA PRO A 492 15.35 -4.02 3.29
C PRO A 492 15.06 -5.21 4.22
N HIS A 493 14.04 -5.14 5.08
CA HIS A 493 13.79 -6.15 6.09
C HIS A 493 12.87 -7.27 5.57
N PRO A 494 13.23 -8.55 5.81
CA PRO A 494 12.36 -9.66 5.50
C PRO A 494 11.11 -9.64 6.37
N ALA A 495 9.99 -10.04 5.79
CA ALA A 495 8.78 -10.30 6.54
C ALA A 495 8.86 -11.65 7.27
N PRO A 496 8.06 -11.88 8.34
CA PRO A 496 8.12 -13.10 9.16
C PRO A 496 7.81 -14.40 8.44
N TRP A 497 7.33 -14.34 7.20
CA TRP A 497 7.04 -15.50 6.35
C TRP A 497 8.13 -15.77 5.30
N GLU A 498 9.24 -15.04 5.32
CA GLU A 498 10.39 -15.32 4.48
C GLU A 498 11.35 -16.30 5.17
N ARG A 499 11.82 -17.30 4.43
CA ARG A 499 12.84 -18.23 4.92
C ARG A 499 14.07 -17.43 5.30
N SER A 500 14.61 -17.67 6.50
CA SER A 500 15.90 -17.12 6.89
C SER A 500 16.94 -17.48 5.84
N ALA A 501 17.72 -16.50 5.37
CA ALA A 501 18.84 -16.79 4.49
C ALA A 501 19.72 -17.84 5.20
N PRO A 502 20.20 -18.89 4.50
CA PRO A 502 21.15 -19.82 5.11
C PRO A 502 22.31 -18.99 5.63
N ALA A 503 22.64 -19.14 6.92
CA ALA A 503 23.78 -18.48 7.52
C ALA A 503 24.99 -18.70 6.58
N SER A 504 25.54 -17.62 6.05
CA SER A 504 26.73 -17.71 5.21
C SER A 504 27.79 -18.43 6.04
N ALA A 505 28.26 -19.58 5.54
CA ALA A 505 29.34 -20.31 6.18
C ALA A 505 30.48 -19.31 6.46
N PRO A 506 31.11 -19.34 7.64
CA PRO A 506 32.14 -18.39 7.99
C PRO A 506 33.18 -18.37 6.87
N ARG A 507 33.39 -17.19 6.28
CA ARG A 507 34.43 -16.97 5.28
C ARG A 507 35.73 -17.48 5.91
N ARG A 508 36.32 -18.54 5.32
CA ARG A 508 37.67 -18.99 5.69
C ARG A 508 38.58 -17.77 5.63
N PRO A 509 39.42 -17.54 6.65
CA PRO A 509 40.42 -16.48 6.60
C PRO A 509 41.25 -16.66 5.34
N VAL A 510 41.40 -15.60 4.56
CA VAL A 510 42.37 -15.57 3.46
C VAL A 510 43.74 -15.68 4.09
N GLU A 511 44.40 -16.83 3.92
CA GLU A 511 45.83 -16.96 4.21
C GLU A 511 46.58 -16.01 3.28
N LEU A 512 47.08 -14.91 3.84
CA LEU A 512 48.05 -14.05 3.19
C LEU A 512 49.33 -14.87 3.03
N GLY A 513 49.53 -15.39 1.81
CA GLY A 513 50.78 -16.03 1.42
C GLY A 513 51.94 -15.08 1.64
N THR A 514 52.86 -15.48 2.51
CA THR A 514 54.18 -14.89 2.67
C THR A 514 54.95 -14.99 1.36
N LEU A 515 55.23 -13.86 0.74
CA LEU A 515 56.29 -13.73 -0.27
C LEU A 515 57.63 -13.97 0.43
N GLN A 516 58.31 -15.06 0.08
CA GLN A 516 59.75 -15.22 0.28
C GLN A 516 60.46 -15.01 -1.05
N GLU A 517 61.66 -14.42 -0.93
CA GLU A 517 62.58 -13.90 -1.95
C GLU A 517 62.90 -14.82 -3.12
#